data_AF-A0A183M045-F1
#
_entry.id   AF-A0A183M045-F1
#
_cell.length_a   1.000
_cell.length_b   1.000
_cell.length_c   1.000
_cell.angle_alpha   90.00
_cell.angle_beta   90.00
_cell.angle_gamma   90.00
#
_symmetry.space_group_name_H-M   'P 1'
#
loop_
_entity.id
_entity.type
_entity.pdbx_description
1 polymer ?
#
loop_
_entity_poly.entity_id
_entity_poly.type
_entity_poly.pdbx_seq_one_letter_code
_entity_poly.pdbx_strand_id
1 'polypeptide(L)'
;FITSRNKSVYAHIYEYDNFIYSPKQCTICCHIIPARSKHCSRCDRCVFRFDHHCVWTNCCIGGQNHGLFITFLFSLCFMIANALWLNCRMLYLFSVHENLWQAHYLDEYDQMHPMDWLTLLQV
;
A
#
# COMPACT_ATOMS: atom_id res chain seq x y z
N PHE A 1 6.71 -19.07 3.76
CA PHE A 1 8.15 -18.96 4.06
C PHE A 1 8.91 -20.20 3.61
N ILE A 2 10.23 -20.09 3.42
CA ILE A 2 11.07 -21.24 3.04
C ILE A 2 11.36 -22.09 4.29
N THR A 3 11.14 -23.38 4.17
CA THR A 3 11.42 -24.41 5.18
C THR A 3 12.09 -25.61 4.52
N SER A 4 12.64 -26.53 5.31
CA SER A 4 13.24 -27.76 4.78
C SER A 4 12.27 -28.61 3.95
N ARG A 5 10.96 -28.48 4.17
CA ARG A 5 9.92 -29.26 3.47
C ARG A 5 9.57 -28.72 2.09
N ASN A 6 9.64 -27.40 1.90
CA ASN A 6 9.21 -26.74 0.65
C ASN A 6 10.37 -26.16 -0.17
N LYS A 7 11.59 -26.17 0.36
CA LYS A 7 12.77 -25.63 -0.32
C LYS A 7 13.01 -26.28 -1.69
N SER A 8 12.91 -27.61 -1.79
CA SER A 8 13.10 -28.32 -3.06
C SER A 8 12.08 -27.87 -4.10
N VAL A 9 10.80 -27.82 -3.72
CA VAL A 9 9.71 -27.34 -4.57
C VAL A 9 10.00 -25.92 -5.08
N TYR A 10 10.40 -25.00 -4.19
CA TYR A 10 10.74 -23.63 -4.59
C TYR A 10 11.98 -23.51 -5.47
N ALA A 11 12.95 -24.40 -5.32
CA ALA A 11 14.14 -24.43 -6.17
C ALA A 11 13.82 -24.81 -7.62
N HIS A 12 12.77 -25.59 -7.86
CA HIS A 12 12.34 -25.97 -9.21
C HIS A 12 11.41 -24.95 -9.89
N ILE A 13 10.77 -24.05 -9.14
CA ILE A 13 9.88 -23.03 -9.72
C ILE A 13 10.68 -21.92 -10.42
N TYR A 14 11.84 -21.56 -9.87
CA TYR A 14 12.76 -20.61 -10.48
C TYR A 14 14.16 -21.23 -10.49
N GLU A 15 14.62 -21.63 -11.67
CA GLU A 15 15.96 -22.14 -11.87
C GLU A 15 17.01 -21.03 -11.75
N TYR A 16 18.24 -21.42 -11.44
CA TYR A 16 19.38 -20.52 -11.45
C TYR A 16 19.87 -20.35 -12.88
N ASP A 17 19.83 -19.13 -13.40
CA ASP A 17 20.38 -18.79 -14.70
C ASP A 17 21.89 -18.50 -14.64
N ASN A 18 22.46 -18.34 -13.44
CA ASN A 18 23.85 -17.93 -13.18
C ASN A 18 24.25 -16.58 -13.80
N PHE A 19 23.30 -15.80 -14.31
CA PHE A 19 23.51 -14.43 -14.78
C PHE A 19 22.92 -13.43 -13.79
N ILE A 20 21.65 -13.61 -13.45
CA ILE A 20 20.89 -12.78 -12.52
C ILE A 20 20.82 -13.48 -11.16
N TYR A 21 20.58 -14.79 -11.17
CA TYR A 21 20.41 -15.60 -9.97
C TYR A 21 21.37 -16.79 -9.97
N SER A 22 22.43 -16.66 -9.19
CA SER A 22 23.33 -17.76 -8.81
C SER A 22 22.93 -18.37 -7.46
N PRO A 23 23.29 -19.64 -7.20
CA PRO A 23 23.09 -20.27 -5.89
C PRO A 23 23.75 -19.46 -4.78
N LYS A 24 22.98 -19.05 -3.78
CA LYS A 24 23.47 -18.29 -2.62
C LYS A 24 23.09 -18.99 -1.33
N GLN A 25 23.99 -19.00 -0.37
CA GLN A 25 23.73 -19.50 0.98
C GLN A 25 23.25 -18.37 1.88
N CYS A 26 22.16 -18.61 2.62
CA CYS A 26 21.84 -17.79 3.77
C CYS A 26 22.76 -18.18 4.93
N THR A 27 23.54 -17.21 5.44
CA THR A 27 24.45 -17.43 6.58
C THR A 27 23.70 -17.62 7.90
N ILE A 28 22.51 -17.02 8.04
CA ILE A 28 21.70 -17.08 9.26
C ILE A 28 20.91 -18.40 9.33
N CYS A 29 20.27 -18.80 8.23
CA CYS A 29 19.47 -20.03 8.17
C CYS A 29 20.28 -21.26 7.70
N CYS A 30 21.56 -21.10 7.40
CA CYS A 30 22.49 -22.16 7.00
C CYS A 30 22.03 -23.07 5.86
N HIS A 31 21.39 -22.50 4.82
CA HIS A 31 20.97 -23.26 3.65
C HIS A 31 21.06 -22.44 2.36
N ILE A 32 21.27 -23.12 1.23
CA ILE A 32 21.11 -22.49 -0.10
C ILE A 32 19.67 -22.02 -0.26
N ILE A 33 19.46 -20.76 -0.61
CA ILE A 33 18.15 -20.17 -0.85
C ILE A 33 17.78 -20.31 -2.33
N PRO A 34 16.53 -20.66 -2.68
CA PRO A 34 16.06 -20.69 -4.07
C PRO A 34 16.29 -19.35 -4.78
N ALA A 35 16.34 -19.36 -6.11
CA ALA A 35 16.40 -18.14 -6.90
C ALA A 35 15.30 -17.15 -6.50
N ARG A 36 15.59 -15.84 -6.62
CA ARG A 36 14.71 -14.73 -6.20
C ARG A 36 14.34 -14.69 -4.71
N SER A 37 14.94 -15.50 -3.85
CA SER A 37 14.65 -15.53 -2.41
C SER A 37 15.65 -14.70 -1.61
N LYS A 38 15.25 -14.21 -0.43
CA LYS A 38 16.12 -13.49 0.51
C LYS A 38 15.77 -13.81 1.97
N HIS A 39 16.73 -13.66 2.88
CA HIS A 39 16.46 -13.66 4.32
C HIS A 39 15.99 -12.26 4.74
N CYS A 40 14.87 -12.20 5.46
CA CYS A 40 14.41 -10.97 6.08
C CYS A 40 14.82 -10.96 7.55
N SER A 41 15.68 -10.02 7.94
CA SER A 41 16.15 -9.87 9.32
C SER A 41 15.04 -9.46 10.30
N ARG A 42 14.01 -8.75 9.82
CA ARG A 42 12.85 -8.34 10.64
C ARG A 42 11.97 -9.53 11.03
N CYS A 43 11.81 -10.50 10.14
CA CYS A 43 10.99 -11.70 10.39
C CYS A 43 11.84 -12.93 10.77
N ASP A 44 13.16 -12.79 10.77
CA ASP A 44 14.17 -13.83 11.00
C ASP A 44 13.91 -15.12 10.21
N ARG A 45 13.68 -14.98 8.90
CA ARG A 45 13.36 -16.12 8.03
C ARG A 45 13.62 -15.84 6.56
N CYS A 46 13.90 -16.91 5.82
CA CYS A 46 13.99 -16.89 4.37
C CYS A 46 12.60 -16.85 3.71
N VAL A 47 12.42 -15.92 2.78
CA VAL A 47 11.18 -15.69 2.05
C VAL A 47 11.39 -16.01 0.57
N PHE A 48 10.51 -16.85 0.02
CA PHE A 48 10.52 -17.21 -1.39
C PHE A 48 10.01 -16.07 -2.27
N ARG A 49 10.68 -15.81 -3.39
CA ARG A 49 10.38 -14.68 -4.31
C ARG A 49 10.17 -13.39 -3.51
N PHE A 50 11.15 -13.05 -2.68
CA PHE A 50 11.07 -11.95 -1.73
C PHE A 50 10.96 -10.62 -2.47
N ASP A 51 9.95 -9.84 -2.10
CA ASP A 51 9.77 -8.48 -2.57
C ASP A 51 10.26 -7.50 -1.51
N HIS A 52 9.52 -7.38 -0.40
CA HIS A 52 9.88 -6.51 0.71
C HIS A 52 9.28 -6.98 2.05
N HIS A 53 9.77 -6.42 3.16
CA HIS A 53 9.07 -6.48 4.44
C HIS A 53 8.20 -5.24 4.57
N CYS A 54 6.89 -5.41 4.57
CA CYS A 54 5.95 -4.31 4.65
C CYS A 54 5.70 -3.96 6.12
N VAL A 55 6.07 -2.74 6.50
CA VAL A 55 5.82 -2.23 7.86
C VAL A 55 4.33 -2.06 8.16
N TRP A 56 3.52 -1.81 7.13
CA TRP A 56 2.08 -1.56 7.26
C TRP A 56 1.27 -2.82 7.52
N THR A 57 1.68 -3.95 6.94
CA THR A 57 1.04 -5.26 7.19
C THR A 57 1.82 -6.09 8.22
N ASN A 58 2.93 -5.55 8.73
CA ASN A 58 3.86 -6.22 9.63
C ASN A 58 4.25 -7.64 9.15
N CYS A 59 4.37 -7.81 7.84
CA CYS A 59 4.59 -9.10 7.17
C CYS A 59 5.54 -8.96 5.99
N CYS A 60 6.26 -10.04 5.66
CA CYS A 60 6.99 -10.10 4.40
C CYS A 60 6.03 -10.32 3.23
N ILE A 61 6.20 -9.54 2.17
CA ILE A 61 5.57 -9.75 0.87
C ILE A 61 6.53 -10.54 -0.02
N GLY A 62 6.02 -11.63 -0.59
CA GLY A 62 6.78 -12.49 -1.49
C GLY A 62 5.87 -13.45 -2.23
N GLY A 63 6.43 -14.52 -2.79
CA GLY A 63 5.72 -15.37 -3.75
C GLY A 63 4.37 -15.93 -3.28
N GLN A 64 4.19 -16.17 -1.98
CA GLN A 64 2.95 -16.77 -1.43
C GLN A 64 1.81 -15.76 -1.23
N ASN A 65 2.10 -14.48 -1.05
CA ASN A 65 1.10 -13.47 -0.70
C ASN A 65 1.18 -12.21 -1.59
N HIS A 66 2.04 -12.18 -2.61
CA HIS A 66 2.17 -11.02 -3.50
C HIS A 66 0.85 -10.68 -4.19
N GLY A 67 0.11 -11.69 -4.69
CA GLY A 67 -1.21 -11.45 -5.28
C GLY A 67 -2.21 -10.83 -4.30
N LEU A 68 -2.25 -11.34 -3.06
CA LEU A 68 -3.10 -10.79 -1.99
C LEU A 68 -2.70 -9.34 -1.64
N PHE A 69 -1.40 -9.04 -1.63
CA PHE A 69 -0.91 -7.69 -1.40
C PHE A 69 -1.36 -6.72 -2.50
N ILE A 70 -1.31 -7.15 -3.77
CA ILE A 70 -1.82 -6.34 -4.89
C ILE A 70 -3.33 -6.11 -4.75
N THR A 71 -4.11 -7.14 -4.42
CA THR A 71 -5.55 -6.98 -4.15
C THR A 71 -5.83 -6.02 -2.99
N PHE A 72 -5.02 -6.08 -1.93
CA PHE A 72 -5.10 -5.13 -0.81
C PHE A 72 -4.82 -3.68 -1.24
N LEU A 73 -3.84 -3.44 -2.13
CA LEU A 73 -3.59 -2.10 -2.66
C LEU A 73 -4.78 -1.58 -3.48
N PHE A 74 -5.38 -2.43 -4.31
CA PHE A 74 -6.58 -2.05 -5.08
C PHE A 74 -7.77 -1.73 -4.18
N SER A 75 -8.02 -2.53 -3.12
CA SER A 75 -9.11 -2.25 -2.18
C SER A 75 -8.88 -0.96 -1.41
N LEU A 76 -7.62 -0.64 -1.06
CA LEU A 76 -7.25 0.63 -0.43
C LEU A 76 -7.54 1.83 -1.35
N CYS A 77 -7.13 1.76 -2.62
CA CYS A 77 -7.44 2.80 -3.60
C CYS A 77 -8.95 2.99 -3.78
N PHE A 78 -9.70 1.89 -3.86
CA PHE A 78 -11.15 1.93 -3.97
C PHE A 78 -11.79 2.58 -2.74
N MET A 79 -11.35 2.22 -1.54
CA MET A 79 -11.84 2.81 -0.29
C MET A 79 -11.60 4.33 -0.26
N ILE A 80 -10.40 4.79 -0.63
CA ILE A 80 -10.06 6.21 -0.68
C ILE A 80 -10.94 6.95 -1.70
N ALA A 81 -11.15 6.37 -2.88
CA ALA A 81 -12.00 6.97 -3.90
C ALA A 81 -13.47 7.08 -3.44
N ASN A 82 -13.99 6.06 -2.76
CA ASN A 82 -15.35 6.10 -2.20
C ASN A 82 -15.45 7.13 -1.07
N ALA A 83 -14.47 7.20 -0.18
CA ALA A 83 -14.44 8.18 0.89
C ALA A 83 -14.42 9.61 0.32
N LEU A 84 -13.58 9.88 -0.69
CA LEU A 84 -13.53 11.16 -1.37
C LEU A 84 -14.89 11.50 -2.02
N TRP A 85 -15.48 10.55 -2.76
CA TRP A 85 -16.77 10.75 -3.40
C TRP A 85 -17.88 11.06 -2.40
N LEU A 86 -17.94 10.31 -1.29
CA LEU A 86 -18.91 10.53 -0.22
C LEU A 86 -18.72 11.90 0.43
N ASN A 87 -17.49 12.28 0.77
CA ASN A 87 -17.20 13.58 1.38
C ASN A 87 -17.57 14.73 0.44
N CYS A 88 -17.16 14.69 -0.84
CA CYS A 88 -17.54 15.69 -1.83
C CYS A 88 -19.06 15.78 -1.99
N ARG A 89 -19.76 14.64 -2.02
CA ARG A 89 -21.23 14.60 -2.11
C ARG A 89 -21.89 15.22 -0.88
N MET A 90 -21.39 14.91 0.32
CA MET A 90 -21.90 15.46 1.57
C MET A 90 -21.68 16.98 1.65
N LEU A 91 -20.48 17.46 1.32
CA LEU A 91 -20.16 18.89 1.29
C LEU A 91 -21.05 19.63 0.28
N TYR A 92 -21.24 19.07 -0.91
CA TYR A 92 -22.15 19.64 -1.90
C TYR A 92 -23.58 19.75 -1.37
N LEU A 93 -24.14 18.66 -0.83
CA LEU A 93 -25.50 18.67 -0.29
C LEU A 93 -25.66 19.66 0.87
N PHE A 94 -24.67 19.74 1.75
CA PHE A 94 -24.65 20.69 2.86
C PHE A 94 -24.63 22.14 2.35
N SER A 95 -23.76 22.46 1.38
CA SER A 95 -23.68 23.82 0.81
C SER A 95 -25.00 24.29 0.18
N VAL A 96 -25.72 23.37 -0.45
CA VAL A 96 -27.04 23.66 -1.03
C VAL A 96 -28.10 23.79 0.07
N HIS A 97 -28.09 22.92 1.08
CA HIS A 97 -29.06 22.95 2.18
C HIS A 97 -28.98 24.27 2.97
N GLU A 98 -27.76 24.69 3.33
CA GLU A 98 -27.52 25.92 4.10
C GLU A 98 -27.53 27.19 3.22
N ASN A 99 -27.81 27.07 1.91
CA ASN A 99 -27.76 28.18 0.96
C ASN A 99 -26.45 28.96 1.04
N LEU A 100 -25.33 28.24 1.22
CA LEU A 100 -24.01 28.85 1.38
C LEU A 100 -23.58 29.62 0.14
N TRP A 101 -24.05 29.23 -1.04
CA TRP A 101 -23.79 29.93 -2.30
C TRP A 101 -24.37 31.35 -2.34
N GLN A 102 -25.30 31.69 -1.43
CA GLN A 102 -25.88 33.01 -1.27
C GLN A 102 -25.34 33.73 -0.02
N ALA A 103 -24.52 33.06 0.78
CA ALA A 103 -23.95 33.60 2.01
C ALA A 103 -22.73 34.50 1.73
N HIS A 104 -22.45 35.37 2.69
CA HIS A 104 -21.26 36.24 2.70
C HIS A 104 -20.50 36.02 4.01
N TYR A 105 -19.18 36.10 3.97
CA TYR A 105 -18.33 36.07 5.17
C TYR A 105 -17.68 37.44 5.38
N LEU A 106 -17.25 37.69 6.62
CA LEU A 106 -16.49 38.88 6.99
C LEU A 106 -15.01 38.52 7.09
N ASP A 107 -14.15 39.34 6.48
CA ASP A 107 -12.70 39.20 6.65
C ASP A 107 -12.20 39.89 7.94
N GLU A 108 -10.89 39.83 8.18
CA GLU A 108 -10.25 40.46 9.36
C GLU A 108 -10.40 41.99 9.43
N TYR A 109 -10.88 42.62 8.34
CA TYR A 109 -11.12 44.04 8.21
C TYR A 109 -12.61 44.39 8.13
N ASP A 110 -13.49 43.45 8.52
CA ASP A 110 -14.95 43.55 8.47
C ASP A 110 -15.52 43.81 7.05
N GLN A 111 -14.80 43.45 5.99
CA GLN A 111 -15.33 43.52 4.63
C GLN A 111 -16.13 42.27 4.29
N MET A 112 -17.31 42.46 3.70
CA MET A 112 -18.16 41.36 3.24
C MET A 112 -17.70 40.84 1.89
N HIS A 113 -17.44 39.53 1.82
CA HIS A 113 -17.11 38.82 0.60
C HIS A 113 -18.10 37.68 0.35
N PRO A 114 -18.52 37.44 -0.91
CA PRO A 114 -19.40 36.32 -1.22
C PRO A 114 -18.66 34.99 -1.01
N MET A 115 -19.41 33.98 -0.58
CA MET A 115 -18.92 32.61 -0.53
C MET A 115 -18.65 32.07 -1.94
N ASP A 116 -17.44 31.58 -2.15
CA ASP A 116 -17.02 30.93 -3.39
C ASP A 116 -16.50 29.50 -3.14
N TRP A 117 -16.15 28.81 -4.23
CA TRP A 117 -15.68 27.44 -4.15
C TRP A 117 -14.33 27.31 -3.44
N LEU A 118 -13.48 28.35 -3.48
CA LEU A 118 -12.19 28.36 -2.78
C LEU A 118 -12.42 28.44 -1.27
N THR A 119 -13.35 29.31 -0.85
CA THR A 119 -13.77 29.48 0.53
C THR A 119 -14.38 28.19 1.09
N LEU A 120 -15.21 27.49 0.30
CA LEU A 120 -15.82 26.22 0.69
C LEU A 120 -14.83 25.05 0.77
N LEU A 121 -13.72 25.09 0.03
CA LEU A 121 -12.66 24.07 0.09
C LEU A 121 -11.62 24.33 1.17
N GLN A 122 -11.59 25.52 1.75
CA GLN A 122 -10.66 25.92 2.82
C GLN A 122 -11.17 25.54 4.22
N VAL A 123 -12.34 24.92 4.33
CA VAL A 123 -12.92 24.36 5.57
C VAL A 123 -12.47 22.91 5.78
#